data_AF-A0A927SD44-F1
#
_entry.id   AF-A0A927SD44-F1
#
_cell.length_a   1.000
_cell.length_b   1.000
_cell.length_c   1.000
_cell.angle_alpha   90.00
_cell.angle_beta   90.00
_cell.angle_gamma   90.00
#
_symmetry.space_group_name_H-M   'P 1'
#
loop_
_entity.id
_entity.type
_entity.pdbx_description
1 polymer ?
#
loop_
_entity_poly.entity_id
_entity_poly.type
_entity_poly.pdbx_seq_one_letter_code
_entity_poly.pdbx_strand_id
1 'polypeptide(L)'
;MFLKKILCCLSLLLACFCVSALAQSESVIMPTDIKVIEREAFYGDISIEEVRIPESTKTIESLAFANCENLSEFFCYSRDVSVADDAFLNCGNVRIICYTGSTIEAYAKEKGFEIGYLDRFEIHSNTVNNGAKGLPITWTVEEGYCDIKDGKFTYQVFRNGELVETSEEMTSKKYVHTPSDGGDYEIQITMKNDQNEITMRSDKIAVSEKLYLGLFEQDNKAETADPVEWIILAADEEKAFVLSKYILKTDSYFNPAWIKYKYCNWAGSIITTYRSSNNWYPSASTMRFKTINGVVMVPKKDGTYISNDDLTKFYHARSWCNDTFYNGAFTDDEKARILLTRNKNEENPSHSNIDGGPDTYDYVFFLSYNELNRYLPDINSRKTANTPVAQAQLGSGKPVYWWLRTRGGTHVNAACVFASGSSNGKVWMSGSDVGHDTLGYRPAMWITVGG
;
A
#
# COMPACT_ATOMS: atom_id res chain seq x y z
N MET A 1 -59.37 4.98 19.46
CA MET A 1 -60.17 5.64 18.40
C MET A 1 -59.30 5.73 17.14
N PHE A 2 -58.83 4.57 16.65
CA PHE A 2 -57.72 4.44 15.69
C PHE A 2 -58.19 3.96 14.30
N LEU A 3 -59.47 4.17 13.95
CA LEU A 3 -60.07 3.63 12.72
C LEU A 3 -60.97 4.60 11.96
N LYS A 4 -60.81 5.92 12.13
CA LYS A 4 -61.59 6.93 11.38
C LYS A 4 -60.72 8.10 10.94
N LYS A 5 -59.80 7.85 9.99
CA LYS A 5 -59.35 8.80 8.95
C LYS A 5 -58.47 8.13 7.88
N ILE A 6 -58.71 6.85 7.58
CA ILE A 6 -58.20 6.23 6.35
C ILE A 6 -59.30 6.41 5.30
N LEU A 7 -59.34 7.58 4.68
CA LEU A 7 -60.18 7.84 3.51
C LEU A 7 -59.36 8.43 2.36
N CYS A 8 -58.13 7.95 2.15
CA CYS A 8 -57.43 8.10 0.87
C CYS A 8 -56.60 6.88 0.42
N CYS A 9 -56.88 5.71 0.99
CA CYS A 9 -56.17 4.45 0.69
C CYS A 9 -56.95 3.48 -0.21
N LEU A 10 -57.80 3.94 -1.16
CA LEU A 10 -58.45 2.97 -2.06
C LEU A 10 -57.48 2.33 -3.08
N SER A 11 -56.27 2.85 -3.24
CA SER A 11 -55.17 2.20 -3.98
C SER A 11 -54.13 1.51 -3.08
N LEU A 12 -54.16 1.74 -1.76
CA LEU A 12 -53.22 1.15 -0.80
C LEU A 12 -53.65 -0.22 -0.26
N LEU A 13 -54.87 -0.68 -0.59
CA LEU A 13 -55.46 -1.90 -0.04
C LEU A 13 -55.07 -3.22 -0.74
N LEU A 14 -54.20 -3.19 -1.75
CA LEU A 14 -53.82 -4.40 -2.50
C LEU A 14 -52.41 -4.96 -2.21
N ALA A 15 -51.62 -4.32 -1.34
CA ALA A 15 -50.24 -4.79 -1.05
C ALA A 15 -49.96 -5.17 0.42
N CYS A 16 -50.84 -4.88 1.38
CA CYS A 16 -50.56 -5.15 2.78
C CYS A 16 -51.44 -6.29 3.33
N PHE A 17 -50.95 -7.53 3.17
CA PHE A 17 -51.42 -8.70 3.92
C PHE A 17 -50.20 -9.49 4.39
N CYS A 18 -50.18 -9.82 5.70
CA CYS A 18 -49.18 -10.60 6.45
C CYS A 18 -48.00 -9.74 6.97
N VAL A 19 -47.63 -9.67 8.27
CA VAL A 19 -47.73 -10.60 9.41
C VAL A 19 -47.73 -9.83 10.75
N SER A 20 -48.33 -10.47 11.75
CA SER A 20 -48.42 -10.17 13.17
C SER A 20 -47.13 -9.79 13.94
N ALA A 21 -47.30 -8.86 14.88
CA ALA A 21 -46.73 -8.80 16.23
C ALA A 21 -45.34 -9.45 16.48
N LEU A 22 -44.31 -8.60 16.45
CA LEU A 22 -43.10 -8.57 17.28
C LEU A 22 -42.50 -7.17 17.07
N ALA A 23 -41.90 -6.55 18.09
CA ALA A 23 -41.34 -5.20 18.01
C ALA A 23 -40.35 -5.08 16.83
N GLN A 24 -40.81 -4.46 15.74
CA GLN A 24 -40.01 -4.15 14.57
C GLN A 24 -40.33 -2.69 14.24
N SER A 25 -39.30 -1.86 14.31
CA SER A 25 -39.13 -0.63 13.54
C SER A 25 -39.93 -0.67 12.24
N GLU A 26 -40.92 0.22 12.06
CA GLU A 26 -41.71 0.28 10.83
C GLU A 26 -41.10 1.32 9.88
N SER A 27 -40.55 0.81 8.76
CA SER A 27 -40.20 1.61 7.58
C SER A 27 -41.43 1.71 6.67
N VAL A 28 -41.82 2.93 6.32
CA VAL A 28 -42.91 3.22 5.38
C VAL A 28 -42.33 3.55 4.01
N ILE A 29 -42.52 2.64 3.06
CA ILE A 29 -42.14 2.81 1.66
C ILE A 29 -43.38 3.17 0.85
N MET A 30 -43.38 4.38 0.29
CA MET A 30 -44.50 4.88 -0.50
C MET A 30 -44.50 4.28 -1.92
N PRO A 31 -45.68 3.95 -2.49
CA PRO A 31 -45.84 3.60 -3.90
C PRO A 31 -45.23 4.65 -4.84
N THR A 32 -44.60 4.20 -5.92
CA THR A 32 -43.77 5.05 -6.82
C THR A 32 -44.51 6.20 -7.49
N ASP A 33 -45.85 6.17 -7.54
CA ASP A 33 -46.67 7.12 -8.31
C ASP A 33 -47.39 8.17 -7.43
N ILE A 34 -47.18 8.15 -6.11
CA ILE A 34 -47.82 9.10 -5.19
C ILE A 34 -47.42 10.55 -5.50
N LYS A 35 -48.42 11.38 -5.77
CA LYS A 35 -48.24 12.82 -6.04
C LYS A 35 -48.40 13.70 -4.81
N VAL A 36 -49.27 13.32 -3.89
CA VAL A 36 -49.63 14.14 -2.72
C VAL A 36 -49.67 13.25 -1.49
N ILE A 37 -49.02 13.70 -0.42
CA ILE A 37 -49.19 13.18 0.93
C ILE A 37 -50.15 14.13 1.63
N GLU A 38 -51.36 13.64 1.89
CA GLU A 38 -52.48 14.46 2.33
C GLU A 38 -52.36 14.93 3.79
N ARG A 39 -53.17 15.93 4.13
CA ARG A 39 -53.28 16.47 5.48
C ARG A 39 -53.54 15.35 6.49
N GLU A 40 -52.76 15.35 7.57
CA GLU A 40 -52.84 14.38 8.68
C GLU A 40 -52.66 12.90 8.28
N ALA A 41 -52.07 12.59 7.12
CA ALA A 41 -51.96 11.21 6.62
C ALA A 41 -51.32 10.22 7.62
N PHE A 42 -50.32 10.66 8.38
CA PHE A 42 -49.60 9.90 9.41
C PHE A 42 -49.61 10.62 10.77
N TYR A 43 -50.62 11.46 11.02
CA TYR A 43 -50.68 12.25 12.25
C TYR A 43 -50.67 11.36 13.51
N GLY A 44 -49.71 11.60 14.41
CA GLY A 44 -49.57 10.92 15.69
C GLY A 44 -49.13 9.46 15.57
N ASP A 45 -48.55 9.07 14.43
CA ASP A 45 -48.05 7.72 14.25
C ASP A 45 -46.67 7.55 14.90
N ILE A 46 -46.66 6.92 16.07
CA ILE A 46 -45.47 6.66 16.86
C ILE A 46 -44.78 5.34 16.50
N SER A 47 -45.28 4.54 15.55
CA SER A 47 -44.56 3.31 15.14
C SER A 47 -43.55 3.57 14.02
N ILE A 48 -43.72 4.64 13.26
CA ILE A 48 -42.89 4.96 12.10
C ILE A 48 -41.54 5.52 12.54
N GLU A 49 -40.47 4.87 12.08
CA GLU A 49 -39.07 5.31 12.32
C GLU A 49 -38.41 5.84 11.05
N GLU A 50 -38.82 5.32 9.89
CA GLU A 50 -38.27 5.67 8.58
C GLU A 50 -39.40 5.88 7.57
N VAL A 51 -39.31 6.95 6.77
CA VAL A 51 -40.22 7.18 5.63
C VAL A 51 -39.42 7.38 4.35
N ARG A 52 -39.86 6.75 3.26
CA ARG A 52 -39.29 6.93 1.92
C ARG A 52 -40.36 7.41 0.95
N ILE A 53 -40.21 8.64 0.44
CA ILE A 53 -41.14 9.23 -0.54
C ILE A 53 -40.53 9.25 -1.95
N PRO A 54 -41.25 8.80 -2.98
CA PRO A 54 -40.71 8.66 -4.34
C PRO A 54 -40.48 10.02 -5.01
N GLU A 55 -39.73 9.98 -6.12
CA GLU A 55 -39.49 11.14 -6.99
C GLU A 55 -40.78 11.81 -7.50
N SER A 56 -41.86 11.03 -7.62
CA SER A 56 -43.12 11.50 -8.17
C SER A 56 -43.90 12.44 -7.24
N THR A 57 -43.55 12.51 -5.95
CA THR A 57 -44.25 13.30 -4.94
C THR A 57 -44.03 14.80 -5.14
N LYS A 58 -45.12 15.56 -5.14
CA LYS A 58 -45.16 17.01 -5.39
C LYS A 58 -45.60 17.83 -4.19
N THR A 59 -46.33 17.23 -3.25
CA THR A 59 -46.86 17.97 -2.11
C THR A 59 -46.90 17.10 -0.86
N ILE A 60 -46.46 17.65 0.27
CA ILE A 60 -46.68 17.16 1.62
C ILE A 60 -47.52 18.21 2.34
N GLU A 61 -48.76 17.87 2.61
CA GLU A 61 -49.73 18.80 3.18
C GLU A 61 -49.57 18.97 4.70
N SER A 62 -50.34 19.93 5.23
CA SER A 62 -50.30 20.32 6.65
C SER A 62 -50.51 19.13 7.58
N LEU A 63 -49.71 19.07 8.65
CA LEU A 63 -49.75 18.03 9.68
C LEU A 63 -49.54 16.59 9.17
N ALA A 64 -49.04 16.36 7.96
CA ALA A 64 -48.92 15.02 7.36
C ALA A 64 -48.16 14.02 8.25
N PHE A 65 -47.11 14.44 8.95
CA PHE A 65 -46.30 13.64 9.87
C PHE A 65 -46.27 14.24 11.29
N ALA A 66 -47.22 15.12 11.64
CA ALA A 66 -47.16 15.80 12.93
C ALA A 66 -47.37 14.80 14.09
N ASN A 67 -46.56 14.94 15.15
CA ASN A 67 -46.48 14.06 16.32
C ASN A 67 -46.00 12.61 15.99
N CYS A 68 -45.27 12.40 14.89
CA CYS A 68 -44.51 11.16 14.67
C CYS A 68 -43.24 11.18 15.52
N GLU A 69 -43.36 10.88 16.82
CA GLU A 69 -42.28 11.04 17.80
C GLU A 69 -41.05 10.16 17.54
N ASN A 70 -41.24 8.98 16.94
CA ASN A 70 -40.17 8.02 16.66
C ASN A 70 -39.54 8.16 15.26
N LEU A 71 -40.05 9.07 14.42
CA LEU A 71 -39.49 9.29 13.09
C LEU A 71 -38.05 9.83 13.21
N SER A 72 -37.08 9.04 12.75
CA SER A 72 -35.66 9.40 12.79
C SER A 72 -35.07 9.68 11.41
N GLU A 73 -35.56 9.03 10.36
CA GLU A 73 -35.04 9.23 8.99
C GLU A 73 -36.18 9.47 7.99
N PHE A 74 -36.04 10.50 7.16
CA PHE A 74 -36.97 10.84 6.10
C PHE A 74 -36.24 10.97 4.76
N PHE A 75 -36.43 10.00 3.88
CA PHE A 75 -35.84 9.99 2.54
C PHE A 75 -36.78 10.64 1.53
N CYS A 76 -36.32 11.72 0.91
CA CYS A 76 -37.03 12.42 -0.16
C CYS A 76 -36.30 12.28 -1.49
N TYR A 77 -36.83 11.44 -2.37
CA TYR A 77 -36.32 11.28 -3.74
C TYR A 77 -36.87 12.33 -4.70
N SER A 78 -37.81 13.19 -4.27
CA SER A 78 -38.30 14.32 -5.08
C SER A 78 -37.41 15.55 -4.90
N ARG A 79 -37.05 16.20 -6.02
CA ARG A 79 -36.32 17.49 -6.02
C ARG A 79 -37.25 18.69 -5.82
N ASP A 80 -38.52 18.52 -6.17
CA ASP A 80 -39.53 19.58 -6.24
C ASP A 80 -40.81 19.11 -5.53
N VAL A 81 -40.78 19.23 -4.21
CA VAL A 81 -41.87 18.90 -3.28
C VAL A 81 -42.17 20.12 -2.42
N SER A 82 -43.41 20.58 -2.47
CA SER A 82 -43.89 21.61 -1.54
C SER A 82 -44.23 20.96 -0.20
N VAL A 83 -43.63 21.45 0.87
CA VAL A 83 -43.82 20.94 2.24
C VAL A 83 -44.53 22.01 3.07
N ALA A 84 -45.65 21.66 3.68
CA ALA A 84 -46.36 22.55 4.59
C ALA A 84 -45.52 22.83 5.86
N ASP A 85 -45.64 24.05 6.40
CA ASP A 85 -44.85 24.52 7.54
C ASP A 85 -44.91 23.60 8.77
N ASP A 86 -46.07 23.01 9.01
CA ASP A 86 -46.39 22.16 10.16
C ASP A 86 -46.37 20.65 9.82
N ALA A 87 -45.88 20.26 8.64
CA ALA A 87 -45.87 18.87 8.19
C ALA A 87 -45.16 17.92 9.17
N PHE A 88 -44.08 18.38 9.81
CA PHE A 88 -43.28 17.64 10.79
C PHE A 88 -43.38 18.22 12.22
N LEU A 89 -44.50 18.88 12.55
CA LEU A 89 -44.70 19.47 13.88
C LEU A 89 -44.60 18.40 14.98
N ASN A 90 -43.81 18.66 16.03
CA ASN A 90 -43.59 17.72 17.14
C ASN A 90 -43.09 16.31 16.71
N CYS A 91 -42.36 16.21 15.60
CA CYS A 91 -41.58 15.00 15.32
C CYS A 91 -40.35 14.91 16.23
N GLY A 92 -39.75 13.72 16.31
CA GLY A 92 -38.44 13.52 16.96
C GLY A 92 -37.28 14.23 16.22
N ASN A 93 -36.04 13.81 16.49
CA ASN A 93 -34.85 14.30 15.78
C ASN A 93 -34.79 13.71 14.36
N VAL A 94 -35.67 14.16 13.47
CA VAL A 94 -35.72 13.69 12.08
C VAL A 94 -34.49 14.18 11.33
N ARG A 95 -33.77 13.25 10.71
CA ARG A 95 -32.78 13.53 9.68
C ARG A 95 -33.45 13.46 8.31
N ILE A 96 -33.44 14.57 7.58
CA ILE A 96 -33.99 14.65 6.22
C ILE A 96 -32.88 14.31 5.23
N ILE A 97 -33.04 13.22 4.48
CA ILE A 97 -32.11 12.79 3.43
C ILE A 97 -32.71 13.18 2.07
N CYS A 98 -32.09 14.12 1.37
CA CYS A 98 -32.62 14.68 0.12
C CYS A 98 -31.52 15.04 -0.89
N TYR A 99 -31.90 15.45 -2.10
CA TYR A 99 -30.93 16.00 -3.06
C TYR A 99 -30.50 17.43 -2.69
N THR A 100 -29.24 17.77 -2.97
CA THR A 100 -28.70 19.13 -2.84
C THR A 100 -29.46 20.08 -3.76
N GLY A 101 -29.85 21.24 -3.26
CA GLY A 101 -30.64 22.25 -3.96
C GLY A 101 -32.14 21.92 -4.07
N SER A 102 -32.62 20.84 -3.44
CA SER A 102 -34.04 20.50 -3.46
C SER A 102 -34.88 21.46 -2.61
N THR A 103 -36.16 21.55 -2.94
CA THR A 103 -37.15 22.34 -2.19
C THR A 103 -37.27 21.91 -0.73
N ILE A 104 -37.24 20.60 -0.45
CA ILE A 104 -37.24 20.09 0.93
C ILE A 104 -35.93 20.38 1.67
N GLU A 105 -34.79 20.52 0.99
CA GLU A 105 -33.54 20.96 1.63
C GLU A 105 -33.71 22.39 2.19
N ALA A 106 -34.33 23.29 1.43
CA ALA A 106 -34.61 24.65 1.88
C ALA A 106 -35.54 24.66 3.10
N TYR A 107 -36.61 23.85 3.07
CA TYR A 107 -37.50 23.62 4.21
C TYR A 107 -36.74 23.09 5.43
N ALA A 108 -35.91 22.06 5.22
CA ALA A 108 -35.13 21.42 6.27
C ALA A 108 -34.19 22.42 6.97
N LYS A 109 -33.51 23.26 6.20
CA LYS A 109 -32.65 24.34 6.70
C LYS A 109 -33.43 25.40 7.48
N GLU A 110 -34.60 25.81 6.98
CA GLU A 110 -35.44 26.82 7.64
C GLU A 110 -35.94 26.31 9.01
N LYS A 111 -36.35 25.05 9.08
CA LYS A 111 -36.88 24.44 10.32
C LYS A 111 -35.79 23.86 11.24
N GLY A 112 -34.53 23.83 10.80
CA GLY A 112 -33.39 23.37 11.61
C GLY A 112 -33.25 21.85 11.73
N PHE A 113 -33.69 21.09 10.72
CA PHE A 113 -33.48 19.64 10.68
C PHE A 113 -32.03 19.26 10.35
N GLU A 114 -31.59 18.08 10.81
CA GLU A 114 -30.36 17.47 10.32
C GLU A 114 -30.55 17.04 8.86
N ILE A 115 -29.54 17.26 8.01
CA ILE A 115 -29.64 16.98 6.57
C ILE A 115 -28.60 15.94 6.14
N GLY A 116 -29.07 14.90 5.45
CA GLY A 116 -28.27 13.98 4.65
C GLY A 116 -28.47 14.26 3.15
N TYR A 117 -27.47 13.93 2.33
CA TYR A 117 -27.51 14.21 0.90
C TYR A 117 -27.48 12.92 0.07
N LEU A 118 -28.46 12.78 -0.83
CA LEU A 118 -28.54 11.66 -1.80
C LEU A 118 -27.52 11.80 -2.93
N ASP A 119 -27.02 13.01 -3.19
CA ASP A 119 -26.10 13.34 -4.28
C ASP A 119 -24.71 13.77 -3.80
N ARG A 120 -24.32 13.36 -2.58
CA ARG A 120 -22.96 13.55 -2.06
C ARG A 120 -22.24 12.20 -1.99
N PHE A 121 -21.01 12.15 -2.48
CA PHE A 121 -20.12 11.00 -2.37
C PHE A 121 -18.82 11.40 -1.68
N GLU A 122 -18.08 10.43 -1.18
CA GLU A 122 -16.75 10.65 -0.58
C GLU A 122 -15.67 10.14 -1.52
N ILE A 123 -14.53 10.82 -1.53
CA ILE A 123 -13.36 10.43 -2.32
C ILE A 123 -12.26 10.06 -1.35
N HIS A 124 -11.88 8.78 -1.34
CA HIS A 124 -10.78 8.27 -0.55
C HIS A 124 -9.57 8.04 -1.43
N SER A 125 -8.39 8.37 -0.93
CA SER A 125 -7.12 7.99 -1.57
C SER A 125 -6.41 6.91 -0.76
N ASN A 126 -5.74 5.98 -1.44
CA ASN A 126 -4.86 5.02 -0.78
C ASN A 126 -3.52 5.68 -0.35
N THR A 127 -3.12 6.76 -1.00
CA THR A 127 -1.87 7.47 -0.73
C THR A 127 -2.12 8.60 0.26
N VAL A 128 -1.68 8.42 1.50
CA VAL A 128 -1.61 9.47 2.52
C VAL A 128 -0.16 9.48 3.01
N ASN A 129 0.52 10.63 2.93
CA ASN A 129 1.84 10.95 3.52
C ASN A 129 3.15 10.72 2.74
N ASN A 130 3.28 9.85 1.73
CA ASN A 130 4.60 9.65 1.09
C ASN A 130 4.54 9.18 -0.39
N GLY A 131 3.76 9.87 -1.23
CA GLY A 131 3.78 9.64 -2.66
C GLY A 131 5.12 10.03 -3.26
N ALA A 132 5.65 9.23 -4.20
CA ALA A 132 6.79 9.60 -5.02
C ALA A 132 6.44 9.37 -6.49
N LYS A 133 7.06 10.14 -7.39
CA LYS A 133 6.99 9.91 -8.84
C LYS A 133 7.15 8.41 -9.15
N GLY A 134 6.22 7.85 -9.92
CA GLY A 134 6.20 6.45 -10.31
C GLY A 134 5.47 5.49 -9.35
N LEU A 135 5.02 5.95 -8.17
CA LEU A 135 4.09 5.19 -7.32
C LEU A 135 2.65 5.58 -7.65
N PRO A 136 1.73 4.62 -7.91
CA PRO A 136 0.37 4.95 -8.28
C PRO A 136 -0.41 5.53 -7.11
N ILE A 137 -1.27 6.50 -7.44
CA ILE A 137 -2.32 7.04 -6.58
C ILE A 137 -3.63 6.39 -7.02
N THR A 138 -4.33 5.78 -6.08
CA THR A 138 -5.69 5.28 -6.28
C THR A 138 -6.66 6.20 -5.56
N TRP A 139 -7.64 6.71 -6.30
CA TRP A 139 -8.83 7.33 -5.72
C TRP A 139 -10.01 6.40 -5.87
N THR A 140 -10.77 6.23 -4.79
CA THR A 140 -11.99 5.43 -4.73
C THR A 140 -13.14 6.31 -4.29
N VAL A 141 -14.26 6.21 -4.98
CA VAL A 141 -15.53 6.82 -4.61
C VAL A 141 -16.25 5.86 -3.67
N GLU A 142 -16.45 6.28 -2.42
CA GLU A 142 -17.29 5.56 -1.47
C GLU A 142 -18.70 6.16 -1.48
N GLU A 143 -19.69 5.27 -1.48
CA GLU A 143 -21.10 5.65 -1.46
C GLU A 143 -21.52 6.03 -0.04
N GLY A 144 -22.02 7.25 0.13
CA GLY A 144 -22.97 7.55 1.20
C GLY A 144 -24.36 6.98 0.85
N TYR A 145 -25.38 7.82 0.84
CA TYR A 145 -26.78 7.45 0.50
C TYR A 145 -27.09 7.49 -1.01
N CYS A 146 -26.07 7.42 -1.87
CA CYS A 146 -26.24 7.64 -3.30
C CYS A 146 -26.85 6.41 -4.00
N ASP A 147 -28.05 6.57 -4.57
CA ASP A 147 -28.65 5.56 -5.43
C ASP A 147 -28.06 5.69 -6.84
N ILE A 148 -26.91 5.03 -7.06
CA ILE A 148 -26.15 5.08 -8.32
C ILE A 148 -26.81 4.17 -9.34
N LYS A 149 -27.94 4.62 -9.91
CA LYS A 149 -28.51 3.96 -11.07
C LYS A 149 -27.66 4.31 -12.30
N ASP A 150 -26.95 3.30 -12.83
CA ASP A 150 -26.10 3.36 -14.03
C ASP A 150 -24.80 4.20 -13.97
N GLY A 151 -24.45 4.75 -12.79
CA GLY A 151 -23.45 5.80 -12.55
C GLY A 151 -22.16 5.75 -13.35
N LYS A 152 -22.11 6.68 -14.30
CA LYS A 152 -20.95 6.97 -15.12
C LYS A 152 -20.16 8.13 -14.51
N PHE A 153 -18.87 7.91 -14.37
CA PHE A 153 -17.89 8.82 -13.82
C PHE A 153 -16.97 9.33 -14.92
N THR A 154 -16.61 10.59 -14.85
CA THR A 154 -15.46 11.16 -15.52
C THR A 154 -14.49 11.69 -14.47
N TYR A 155 -13.21 11.46 -14.72
CA TYR A 155 -12.13 11.80 -13.81
C TYR A 155 -11.22 12.83 -14.47
N GLN A 156 -10.79 13.82 -13.71
CA GLN A 156 -9.81 14.81 -14.14
C GLN A 156 -8.73 14.93 -13.08
N VAL A 157 -7.48 14.67 -13.46
CA VAL A 157 -6.34 14.78 -12.54
C VAL A 157 -5.71 16.15 -12.72
N PHE A 158 -5.46 16.81 -11.60
CA PHE A 158 -4.79 18.10 -11.55
C PHE A 158 -3.45 17.95 -10.82
N ARG A 159 -2.43 18.64 -11.32
CA ARG A 159 -1.12 18.79 -10.67
C ARG A 159 -0.87 20.27 -10.42
N ASN A 160 -0.62 20.65 -9.17
CA ASN A 160 -0.44 22.04 -8.76
C ASN A 160 -1.58 22.97 -9.22
N GLY A 161 -2.80 22.43 -9.34
CA GLY A 161 -3.99 23.15 -9.84
C GLY A 161 -4.16 23.18 -11.36
N GLU A 162 -3.20 22.65 -12.14
CA GLU A 162 -3.30 22.56 -13.60
C GLU A 162 -3.81 21.18 -14.03
N LEU A 163 -4.74 21.14 -14.98
CA LEU A 163 -5.28 19.89 -15.52
C LEU A 163 -4.18 19.14 -16.29
N VAL A 164 -3.91 17.89 -15.92
CA VAL A 164 -2.89 17.05 -16.57
C VAL A 164 -3.46 15.80 -17.23
N GLU A 165 -4.62 15.33 -16.80
CA GLU A 165 -5.25 14.14 -17.37
C GLU A 165 -6.78 14.24 -17.30
N THR A 166 -7.47 13.63 -18.26
CA THR A 166 -8.92 13.45 -18.25
C THR A 166 -9.25 12.04 -18.71
N SER A 167 -10.16 11.37 -18.02
CA SER A 167 -10.65 10.06 -18.41
C SER A 167 -11.80 10.15 -19.39
N GLU A 168 -12.02 9.07 -20.14
CA GLU A 168 -13.32 8.82 -20.75
C GLU A 168 -14.37 8.51 -19.66
N GLU A 169 -15.64 8.44 -20.09
CA GLU A 169 -16.75 8.05 -19.23
C GLU A 169 -16.65 6.57 -18.86
N MET A 170 -16.72 6.26 -17.57
CA MET A 170 -16.48 4.92 -17.04
C MET A 170 -17.38 4.58 -15.85
N THR A 171 -17.68 3.31 -15.64
CA THR A 171 -18.57 2.84 -14.54
C THR A 171 -17.81 2.43 -13.28
N SER A 172 -16.47 2.43 -13.34
CA SER A 172 -15.64 2.13 -12.17
C SER A 172 -15.69 3.28 -11.17
N LYS A 173 -15.91 2.95 -9.90
CA LYS A 173 -15.77 3.85 -8.74
C LYS A 173 -14.31 4.09 -8.33
N LYS A 174 -13.37 3.46 -9.03
CA LYS A 174 -11.94 3.50 -8.75
C LYS A 174 -11.18 4.02 -9.95
N TYR A 175 -10.29 4.97 -9.71
CA TYR A 175 -9.39 5.54 -10.70
C TYR A 175 -7.96 5.51 -10.19
N VAL A 176 -7.02 5.20 -11.09
CA VAL A 176 -5.60 5.06 -10.78
C VAL A 176 -4.78 5.95 -11.69
N HIS A 177 -3.96 6.79 -11.09
CA HIS A 177 -3.00 7.65 -11.79
C HIS A 177 -1.58 7.32 -11.32
N THR A 178 -0.62 7.28 -12.23
CA THR A 178 0.81 7.17 -11.86
C THR A 178 1.51 8.48 -12.15
N PRO A 179 1.81 9.31 -11.13
CA PRO A 179 2.51 10.57 -11.29
C PRO A 179 3.83 10.40 -12.05
N SER A 180 3.97 11.17 -13.13
CA SER A 180 5.20 11.21 -13.90
C SER A 180 6.24 12.17 -13.33
N ASP A 181 5.91 13.02 -12.35
CA ASP A 181 6.79 13.98 -11.69
C ASP A 181 6.27 14.30 -10.27
N GLY A 182 6.99 15.12 -9.50
CA GLY A 182 6.57 15.60 -8.19
C GLY A 182 5.62 16.80 -8.25
N GLY A 183 4.88 17.02 -7.17
CA GLY A 183 3.91 18.11 -7.03
C GLY A 183 2.70 17.68 -6.21
N ASP A 184 1.74 18.59 -6.08
CA ASP A 184 0.48 18.31 -5.40
C ASP A 184 -0.54 17.80 -6.42
N TYR A 185 -1.06 16.60 -6.19
CA TYR A 185 -2.06 15.96 -7.05
C TYR A 185 -3.43 15.95 -6.38
N GLU A 186 -4.47 16.22 -7.16
CA GLU A 186 -5.86 16.10 -6.74
C GLU A 186 -6.68 15.55 -7.90
N ILE A 187 -7.79 14.87 -7.59
CA ILE A 187 -8.73 14.40 -8.60
C ILE A 187 -10.04 15.17 -8.48
N GLN A 188 -10.57 15.59 -9.62
CA GLN A 188 -11.95 15.98 -9.74
C GLN A 188 -12.73 14.82 -10.34
N ILE A 189 -13.81 14.43 -9.67
CA ILE A 189 -14.70 13.37 -10.11
C ILE A 189 -16.03 14.01 -10.42
N THR A 190 -16.51 13.74 -11.62
CA THR A 190 -17.82 14.19 -12.09
C THR A 190 -18.66 12.96 -12.36
N MET A 191 -19.83 12.90 -11.73
CA MET A 191 -20.82 11.84 -11.92
C MET A 191 -22.02 12.40 -12.66
N LYS A 192 -22.50 11.69 -13.68
CA LYS A 192 -23.73 12.01 -14.39
C LYS A 192 -24.79 10.96 -14.09
N ASN A 193 -25.96 11.42 -13.66
CA ASN A 193 -27.19 10.63 -13.72
C ASN A 193 -28.13 11.24 -14.75
N ASP A 194 -29.29 10.62 -15.00
CA ASP A 194 -30.25 11.01 -16.05
C ASP A 194 -30.71 12.48 -15.97
N GLN A 195 -30.45 13.18 -14.88
CA GLN A 195 -31.02 14.48 -14.56
C GLN A 195 -29.99 15.51 -14.09
N ASN A 196 -28.82 15.10 -13.59
CA ASN A 196 -27.84 15.98 -12.96
C ASN A 196 -26.39 15.55 -13.18
N GLU A 197 -25.50 16.54 -13.03
CA GLU A 197 -24.06 16.38 -13.02
C GLU A 197 -23.53 16.87 -11.67
N ILE A 198 -22.91 15.96 -10.91
CA ILE A 198 -22.34 16.25 -9.60
C ILE A 198 -20.84 16.20 -9.74
N THR A 199 -20.14 17.24 -9.28
CA THR A 199 -18.68 17.34 -9.37
C THR A 199 -18.09 17.58 -8.00
N MET A 200 -17.10 16.77 -7.62
CA MET A 200 -16.37 16.90 -6.36
C MET A 200 -14.86 16.81 -6.59
N ARG A 201 -14.07 17.47 -5.74
CA ARG A 201 -12.61 17.38 -5.73
C ARG A 201 -12.13 16.67 -4.48
N SER A 202 -11.09 15.85 -4.61
CA SER A 202 -10.41 15.24 -3.47
C SER A 202 -9.55 16.25 -2.72
N ASP A 203 -9.08 15.84 -1.55
CA ASP A 203 -7.93 16.48 -0.91
C ASP A 203 -6.67 16.36 -1.78
N LYS A 204 -5.69 17.24 -1.51
CA LYS A 204 -4.40 17.26 -2.18
C LYS A 204 -3.47 16.18 -1.63
N ILE A 205 -2.77 15.52 -2.54
CA ILE A 205 -1.78 14.47 -2.26
C ILE A 205 -0.42 14.98 -2.70
N ALA A 206 0.47 15.22 -1.75
CA ALA A 206 1.85 15.61 -2.02
C ALA A 206 2.65 14.43 -2.58
N VAL A 207 3.26 14.62 -3.75
CA VAL A 207 4.12 13.66 -4.42
C VAL A 207 5.53 14.23 -4.53
N SER A 208 6.52 13.52 -4.00
CA SER A 208 7.93 13.88 -4.12
C SER A 208 8.51 13.47 -5.47
N GLU A 209 9.56 14.18 -5.91
CA GLU A 209 10.35 13.79 -7.09
C GLU A 209 11.08 12.45 -6.92
N LYS A 210 11.34 12.06 -5.67
CA LYS A 210 12.17 10.91 -5.30
C LYS A 210 11.57 10.18 -4.12
N LEU A 211 11.69 8.85 -4.14
CA LEU A 211 11.33 8.02 -3.00
C LEU A 211 12.50 7.98 -2.01
N TYR A 212 12.27 8.50 -0.81
CA TYR A 212 13.14 8.31 0.34
C TYR A 212 12.45 7.40 1.34
N LEU A 213 13.16 6.37 1.81
CA LEU A 213 12.66 5.47 2.84
C LEU A 213 13.84 4.98 3.68
N GLY A 214 13.73 5.13 4.99
CA GLY A 214 14.77 4.81 5.95
C GLY A 214 15.97 5.77 5.94
N LEU A 215 16.72 5.73 7.04
CA LEU A 215 17.93 6.51 7.27
C LEU A 215 19.13 5.58 7.43
N PHE A 216 20.19 5.83 6.67
CA PHE A 216 21.42 5.06 6.73
C PHE A 216 22.61 5.97 6.48
N GLU A 217 23.70 5.80 7.23
CA GLU A 217 24.95 6.55 7.05
C GLU A 217 25.52 6.31 5.65
N GLN A 218 25.59 7.37 4.83
CA GLN A 218 26.03 7.28 3.43
C GLN A 218 27.18 8.26 3.14
N ASP A 219 27.30 9.36 3.86
CA ASP A 219 28.22 10.45 3.52
C ASP A 219 29.58 10.46 4.25
N ASN A 220 29.79 9.52 5.18
CA ASN A 220 30.99 9.34 6.00
C ASN A 220 31.23 10.51 6.98
N LYS A 221 30.16 11.18 7.42
CA LYS A 221 30.19 12.15 8.51
C LYS A 221 29.48 11.54 9.72
N ALA A 222 30.25 11.27 10.76
CA ALA A 222 29.92 10.37 11.87
C ALA A 222 28.72 10.74 12.78
N GLU A 223 27.77 11.59 12.35
CA GLU A 223 26.69 12.10 13.19
C GLU A 223 25.31 12.17 12.49
N THR A 224 25.16 11.76 11.23
CA THR A 224 23.86 11.87 10.52
C THR A 224 23.51 10.63 9.69
N ALA A 225 22.51 9.87 10.12
CA ALA A 225 21.90 8.87 9.24
C ALA A 225 21.20 9.58 8.07
N ASP A 226 21.62 9.28 6.83
CA ASP A 226 21.15 9.95 5.61
C ASP A 226 19.92 9.26 5.02
N PRO A 227 18.92 9.99 4.48
CA PRO A 227 17.81 9.39 3.76
C PRO A 227 18.28 8.49 2.60
N VAL A 228 17.78 7.26 2.56
CA VAL A 228 18.10 6.34 1.46
C VAL A 228 17.19 6.64 0.27
N GLU A 229 17.78 7.02 -0.86
CA GLU A 229 17.07 7.22 -2.12
C GLU A 229 16.83 5.87 -2.82
N TRP A 230 15.58 5.61 -3.21
CA TRP A 230 15.15 4.38 -3.88
C TRP A 230 14.72 4.63 -5.32
N ILE A 231 15.08 3.73 -6.22
CA ILE A 231 14.51 3.66 -7.56
C ILE A 231 13.33 2.68 -7.57
N ILE A 232 12.23 3.07 -8.21
CA ILE A 232 11.07 2.21 -8.39
C ILE A 232 11.30 1.39 -9.66
N LEU A 233 11.42 0.07 -9.49
CA LEU A 233 11.64 -0.89 -10.56
C LEU A 233 10.35 -1.37 -11.19
N ALA A 234 9.29 -1.46 -10.39
CA ALA A 234 7.93 -1.78 -10.80
C ALA A 234 6.95 -1.32 -9.73
N ALA A 235 5.73 -0.96 -10.10
CA ALA A 235 4.67 -0.68 -9.16
C ALA A 235 3.31 -1.06 -9.75
N ASP A 236 2.42 -1.52 -8.88
CA ASP A 236 1.00 -1.66 -9.11
C ASP A 236 0.25 -0.97 -7.95
N GLU A 237 -1.07 -1.12 -7.91
CA GLU A 237 -1.93 -0.47 -6.91
C GLU A 237 -1.70 -0.97 -5.48
N GLU A 238 -1.12 -2.16 -5.31
CA GLU A 238 -0.91 -2.79 -4.01
C GLU A 238 0.52 -2.60 -3.52
N LYS A 239 1.50 -2.71 -4.42
CA LYS A 239 2.92 -2.75 -4.04
C LYS A 239 3.87 -2.20 -5.11
N ALA A 240 5.04 -1.81 -4.65
CA ALA A 240 6.16 -1.37 -5.47
C ALA A 240 7.41 -2.19 -5.16
N PHE A 241 8.16 -2.54 -6.21
CA PHE A 241 9.49 -3.11 -6.10
C PHE A 241 10.52 -2.00 -6.20
N VAL A 242 11.34 -1.86 -5.17
CA VAL A 242 12.32 -0.77 -5.08
C VAL A 242 13.74 -1.30 -4.91
N LEU A 243 14.70 -0.56 -5.44
CA LEU A 243 16.13 -0.83 -5.32
C LEU A 243 16.84 0.42 -4.83
N SER A 244 17.81 0.29 -3.93
CA SER A 244 18.60 1.45 -3.52
C SER A 244 19.30 2.06 -4.74
N LYS A 245 19.24 3.39 -4.84
CA LYS A 245 19.87 4.11 -5.95
C LYS A 245 21.38 3.88 -5.98
N TYR A 246 21.98 3.85 -4.79
CA TYR A 246 23.42 3.67 -4.59
C TYR A 246 23.74 2.36 -3.90
N ILE A 247 25.00 1.96 -4.02
CA ILE A 247 25.61 0.93 -3.18
C ILE A 247 25.86 1.57 -1.82
N LEU A 248 25.19 1.08 -0.78
CA LEU A 248 25.15 1.74 0.54
C LEU A 248 26.38 1.41 1.39
N LYS A 249 26.92 0.20 1.23
CA LYS A 249 28.05 -0.32 2.00
C LYS A 249 28.91 -1.23 1.13
N THR A 250 30.21 -1.29 1.39
CA THR A 250 31.06 -2.40 0.96
C THR A 250 31.66 -3.05 2.21
N ASP A 251 31.82 -4.37 2.18
CA ASP A 251 32.54 -5.07 3.24
C ASP A 251 33.03 -6.42 2.75
N SER A 252 34.07 -6.96 3.41
CA SER A 252 34.42 -8.38 3.28
C SER A 252 33.46 -9.18 4.13
N TYR A 253 32.57 -9.95 3.51
CA TYR A 253 31.68 -10.82 4.26
C TYR A 253 32.25 -12.22 4.35
N PHE A 254 32.35 -12.76 5.56
CA PHE A 254 33.00 -14.05 5.77
C PHE A 254 32.13 -15.21 5.25
N ASN A 255 32.70 -16.07 4.41
CA ASN A 255 32.11 -17.33 3.99
C ASN A 255 32.63 -18.52 4.81
N PRO A 256 31.79 -19.29 5.52
CA PRO A 256 32.15 -20.55 6.20
C PRO A 256 32.79 -21.65 5.38
N ALA A 257 32.91 -21.47 4.08
CA ALA A 257 33.26 -22.52 3.13
C ALA A 257 34.69 -23.10 3.21
N TRP A 258 35.50 -22.85 4.26
CA TRP A 258 36.79 -23.53 4.42
C TRP A 258 36.73 -24.74 5.36
N ILE A 259 35.51 -25.15 5.74
CA ILE A 259 35.22 -26.41 6.42
C ILE A 259 34.06 -27.06 5.65
N LYS A 260 34.28 -28.28 5.16
CA LYS A 260 33.32 -29.09 4.37
C LYS A 260 31.86 -28.83 4.75
N TYR A 261 31.11 -28.16 3.87
CA TYR A 261 29.67 -28.33 3.83
C TYR A 261 29.18 -28.51 2.40
N LYS A 262 28.56 -29.65 2.20
CA LYS A 262 27.72 -30.04 1.07
C LYS A 262 26.36 -29.27 1.07
N TYR A 263 26.25 -28.15 1.80
CA TYR A 263 24.97 -27.56 2.26
C TYR A 263 25.06 -26.05 2.59
N CYS A 264 25.24 -25.16 1.63
CA CYS A 264 24.80 -23.77 1.85
C CYS A 264 23.27 -23.75 1.75
N ASN A 265 22.59 -24.01 2.88
CA ASN A 265 21.18 -23.73 3.04
C ASN A 265 21.00 -22.29 3.53
N TRP A 266 20.14 -21.52 2.87
CA TRP A 266 19.81 -20.14 3.26
C TRP A 266 18.88 -20.07 4.50
N ALA A 267 18.54 -21.22 5.06
CA ALA A 267 17.67 -21.40 6.22
C ALA A 267 18.52 -21.48 7.51
N GLY A 268 18.99 -20.35 8.01
CA GLY A 268 19.65 -20.29 9.31
C GLY A 268 20.70 -19.18 9.39
N SER A 269 20.34 -18.09 10.05
CA SER A 269 21.22 -16.99 10.40
C SER A 269 22.29 -17.44 11.40
N ILE A 270 23.49 -16.85 11.25
CA ILE A 270 24.71 -17.00 12.07
C ILE A 270 25.55 -18.24 11.77
N ILE A 271 26.72 -18.02 11.17
CA ILE A 271 27.79 -19.02 11.10
C ILE A 271 29.08 -18.35 11.60
N THR A 272 29.53 -18.70 12.81
CA THR A 272 30.81 -18.27 13.41
C THR A 272 31.97 -19.06 12.83
N THR A 273 33.02 -18.39 12.37
CA THR A 273 34.12 -19.03 11.64
C THR A 273 35.41 -18.22 11.73
N TYR A 274 36.56 -18.75 11.32
CA TYR A 274 37.91 -18.17 11.50
C TYR A 274 38.66 -17.97 10.16
N ARG A 275 39.44 -16.88 10.01
CA ARG A 275 40.41 -16.68 8.92
C ARG A 275 41.82 -16.46 9.50
N SER A 276 42.84 -17.15 8.96
CA SER A 276 44.24 -16.73 9.13
C SER A 276 44.63 -15.72 8.05
N SER A 277 45.36 -14.68 8.45
CA SER A 277 45.66 -13.44 7.70
C SER A 277 46.37 -13.57 6.34
N ASN A 278 46.74 -14.75 5.86
CA ASN A 278 47.53 -14.89 4.62
C ASN A 278 46.85 -15.81 3.60
N ASN A 279 46.40 -15.20 2.48
CA ASN A 279 46.00 -15.91 1.27
C ASN A 279 47.21 -16.58 0.60
N TRP A 280 47.16 -17.90 0.44
CA TRP A 280 47.60 -18.64 -0.74
C TRP A 280 47.30 -20.12 -0.47
N TYR A 281 46.40 -20.73 -1.25
CA TYR A 281 46.12 -22.17 -1.31
C TYR A 281 46.61 -23.07 -0.15
N PRO A 282 45.71 -23.66 0.65
CA PRO A 282 45.96 -24.96 1.23
C PRO A 282 45.07 -25.99 0.55
N SER A 283 45.73 -26.95 -0.11
CA SER A 283 45.16 -28.19 -0.59
C SER A 283 44.22 -28.83 0.44
N ALA A 284 43.08 -29.31 -0.06
CA ALA A 284 42.08 -30.04 0.68
C ALA A 284 42.70 -31.06 1.65
N SER A 285 42.61 -30.80 2.95
CA SER A 285 42.85 -31.81 3.97
C SER A 285 41.96 -31.55 5.19
N THR A 286 41.27 -32.61 5.59
CA THR A 286 40.15 -32.63 6.53
C THR A 286 40.52 -32.21 7.96
N MET A 287 40.07 -31.03 8.41
CA MET A 287 40.06 -30.69 9.84
C MET A 287 38.83 -31.29 10.54
N ARG A 288 39.02 -31.91 11.72
CA ARG A 288 37.95 -32.49 12.56
C ARG A 288 37.70 -31.59 13.77
N PHE A 289 36.43 -31.30 14.09
CA PHE A 289 36.02 -30.54 15.29
C PHE A 289 35.79 -31.49 16.48
N LYS A 290 35.93 -30.97 17.70
CA LYS A 290 35.63 -31.69 18.94
C LYS A 290 34.62 -30.89 19.75
N THR A 291 33.57 -31.54 20.24
CA THR A 291 32.62 -30.94 21.18
C THR A 291 33.01 -31.34 22.60
N ILE A 292 33.11 -30.38 23.51
CA ILE A 292 33.34 -30.60 24.94
C ILE A 292 32.23 -29.87 25.70
N ASN A 293 31.43 -30.60 26.49
CA ASN A 293 30.32 -30.04 27.27
C ASN A 293 29.33 -29.17 26.46
N GLY A 294 29.01 -29.58 25.24
CA GLY A 294 28.06 -28.86 24.37
C GLY A 294 28.64 -27.65 23.63
N VAL A 295 29.91 -27.28 23.88
CA VAL A 295 30.62 -26.21 23.18
C VAL A 295 31.51 -26.80 22.10
N VAL A 296 31.40 -26.28 20.88
CA VAL A 296 32.25 -26.67 19.74
C VAL A 296 33.62 -26.02 19.93
N MET A 297 34.67 -26.84 20.02
CA MET A 297 36.04 -26.41 20.25
C MET A 297 36.84 -26.47 18.94
N VAL A 298 37.56 -25.38 18.62
CA VAL A 298 38.40 -25.30 17.41
C VAL A 298 39.87 -25.49 17.77
N PRO A 299 40.59 -26.45 17.14
CA PRO A 299 42.00 -26.68 17.42
C PRO A 299 42.91 -25.62 16.78
N LYS A 300 43.88 -25.13 17.54
CA LYS A 300 45.01 -24.32 17.06
C LYS A 300 46.15 -25.21 16.56
N LYS A 301 47.05 -24.64 15.77
CA LYS A 301 48.26 -25.31 15.24
C LYS A 301 49.24 -25.76 16.35
N ASP A 302 49.14 -25.16 17.54
CA ASP A 302 49.91 -25.51 18.74
C ASP A 302 49.26 -26.62 19.60
N GLY A 303 48.11 -27.16 19.18
CA GLY A 303 47.39 -28.21 19.92
C GLY A 303 46.43 -27.72 21.00
N THR A 304 46.31 -26.40 21.21
CA THR A 304 45.32 -25.81 22.12
C THR A 304 43.95 -25.64 21.44
N TYR A 305 42.89 -25.36 22.22
CA TYR A 305 41.53 -25.14 21.68
C TYR A 305 40.98 -23.78 22.14
N ILE A 306 40.20 -23.11 21.29
CA ILE A 306 39.42 -21.90 21.66
C ILE A 306 37.94 -22.23 21.85
N SER A 307 37.30 -21.49 22.76
CA SER A 307 35.86 -21.58 23.02
C SER A 307 35.08 -20.85 21.93
N ASN A 308 33.84 -21.30 21.65
CA ASN A 308 32.96 -20.72 20.64
C ASN A 308 32.58 -19.25 20.95
N ASP A 309 32.69 -18.83 22.22
CA ASP A 309 32.35 -17.47 22.68
C ASP A 309 33.42 -16.43 22.33
N ASP A 310 34.64 -16.86 22.02
CA ASP A 310 35.75 -16.01 21.55
C ASP A 310 35.74 -15.81 20.01
N LEU A 311 34.76 -16.38 19.30
CA LEU A 311 34.66 -16.26 17.85
C LEU A 311 33.97 -14.95 17.47
N THR A 312 34.70 -14.08 16.77
CA THR A 312 34.15 -12.92 16.07
C THR A 312 32.94 -13.34 15.23
N LYS A 313 31.75 -12.81 15.56
CA LYS A 313 30.51 -13.04 14.81
C LYS A 313 30.64 -12.40 13.43
N PHE A 314 30.76 -13.23 12.41
CA PHE A 314 30.70 -12.73 11.04
C PHE A 314 29.24 -12.71 10.57
N TYR A 315 28.78 -11.54 10.15
CA TYR A 315 27.45 -11.36 9.59
C TYR A 315 27.46 -11.85 8.15
N HIS A 316 26.33 -12.36 7.65
CA HIS A 316 26.13 -12.67 6.23
C HIS A 316 25.34 -11.53 5.58
N ALA A 317 25.44 -11.32 4.26
CA ALA A 317 24.69 -10.31 3.52
C ALA A 317 23.21 -10.21 3.90
N ARG A 318 22.55 -11.36 3.99
CA ARG A 318 21.13 -11.48 4.38
C ARG A 318 20.87 -11.03 5.82
N SER A 319 21.78 -11.33 6.75
CA SER A 319 21.69 -10.90 8.16
C SER A 319 21.95 -9.40 8.28
N TRP A 320 22.89 -8.85 7.51
CA TRP A 320 22.99 -7.40 7.41
C TRP A 320 21.70 -6.78 6.89
N CYS A 321 21.12 -7.30 5.80
CA CYS A 321 19.88 -6.76 5.23
C CYS A 321 18.72 -6.78 6.23
N ASN A 322 18.49 -7.90 6.93
CA ASN A 322 17.27 -8.10 7.73
C ASN A 322 17.46 -7.86 9.24
N ASP A 323 18.68 -7.97 9.78
CA ASP A 323 18.93 -7.78 11.21
C ASP A 323 19.54 -6.40 11.51
N THR A 324 20.40 -5.90 10.63
CA THR A 324 21.10 -4.61 10.84
C THR A 324 20.42 -3.48 10.10
N PHE A 325 20.34 -3.57 8.77
CA PHE A 325 19.80 -2.53 7.90
C PHE A 325 18.29 -2.39 8.10
N TYR A 326 17.52 -3.47 8.02
CA TYR A 326 16.07 -3.40 8.22
C TYR A 326 15.69 -2.85 9.61
N ASN A 327 16.33 -3.34 10.68
CA ASN A 327 15.99 -2.89 12.03
C ASN A 327 16.48 -1.49 12.35
N GLY A 328 17.64 -1.09 11.82
CA GLY A 328 18.29 0.17 12.13
C GLY A 328 17.95 1.33 11.20
N ALA A 329 17.59 1.03 9.93
CA ALA A 329 17.34 2.08 8.94
C ALA A 329 15.88 2.53 8.90
N PHE A 330 14.92 1.66 9.17
CA PHE A 330 13.49 1.96 9.01
C PHE A 330 12.79 2.14 10.37
N THR A 331 11.93 3.15 10.43
CA THR A 331 10.97 3.34 11.53
C THR A 331 9.90 2.24 11.53
N ASP A 332 9.11 2.12 12.59
CA ASP A 332 8.07 1.08 12.68
C ASP A 332 6.97 1.27 11.62
N ASP A 333 6.60 2.52 11.30
CA ASP A 333 5.65 2.84 10.23
C ASP A 333 6.21 2.47 8.84
N GLU A 334 7.49 2.75 8.58
CA GLU A 334 8.13 2.32 7.34
C GLU A 334 8.27 0.80 7.26
N LYS A 335 8.59 0.13 8.38
CA LYS A 335 8.67 -1.33 8.46
C LYS A 335 7.33 -1.99 8.16
N ALA A 336 6.21 -1.39 8.61
CA ALA A 336 4.87 -1.87 8.31
C ALA A 336 4.56 -1.85 6.80
N ARG A 337 5.25 -1.00 6.04
CA ARG A 337 5.13 -0.94 4.57
C ARG A 337 6.01 -1.94 3.85
N ILE A 338 7.08 -2.47 4.47
CA ILE A 338 8.02 -3.39 3.82
C ILE A 338 7.48 -4.82 3.88
N LEU A 339 7.34 -5.45 2.71
CA LEU A 339 6.70 -6.76 2.57
C LEU A 339 7.69 -7.91 2.74
N LEU A 340 7.34 -8.88 3.60
CA LEU A 340 8.06 -10.15 3.70
C LEU A 340 7.93 -10.91 2.38
N THR A 341 9.06 -11.06 1.67
CA THR A 341 9.09 -11.55 0.29
C THR A 341 9.71 -12.94 0.22
N ARG A 342 9.01 -13.87 -0.44
CA ARG A 342 9.58 -15.18 -0.83
C ARG A 342 10.52 -15.01 -2.02
N ASN A 343 11.83 -15.06 -1.79
CA ASN A 343 12.85 -14.95 -2.81
C ASN A 343 13.23 -16.32 -3.38
N LYS A 344 12.95 -16.53 -4.67
CA LYS A 344 13.24 -17.79 -5.36
C LYS A 344 14.69 -17.87 -5.81
N ASN A 345 15.49 -18.79 -5.26
CA ASN A 345 16.93 -18.90 -5.53
C ASN A 345 17.20 -19.85 -6.71
N GLU A 346 17.08 -19.29 -7.91
CA GLU A 346 17.28 -20.03 -9.16
C GLU A 346 18.76 -20.28 -9.47
N GLU A 347 19.01 -21.33 -10.25
CA GLU A 347 20.34 -21.69 -10.73
C GLU A 347 20.95 -20.58 -11.58
N ASN A 348 22.29 -20.51 -11.59
CA ASN A 348 22.99 -19.61 -12.49
C ASN A 348 22.92 -20.14 -13.93
N PRO A 349 22.30 -19.42 -14.88
CA PRO A 349 22.13 -19.91 -16.25
C PRO A 349 23.44 -20.04 -17.02
N SER A 350 24.53 -19.40 -16.59
CA SER A 350 25.86 -19.56 -17.16
C SER A 350 26.68 -20.68 -16.51
N HIS A 351 26.20 -21.29 -15.43
CA HIS A 351 26.92 -22.29 -14.63
C HIS A 351 25.95 -23.37 -14.12
N SER A 352 25.45 -24.20 -15.04
CA SER A 352 24.37 -25.19 -14.82
C SER A 352 24.68 -26.36 -13.88
N ASN A 353 25.85 -26.39 -13.24
CA ASN A 353 26.25 -27.44 -12.28
C ASN A 353 26.21 -26.95 -10.83
N ILE A 354 25.66 -25.75 -10.59
CA ILE A 354 25.58 -25.13 -9.28
C ILE A 354 24.10 -24.80 -9.02
N ASP A 355 23.45 -25.63 -8.21
CA ASP A 355 22.11 -25.38 -7.67
C ASP A 355 22.04 -23.97 -7.04
N GLY A 356 20.92 -23.25 -7.16
CA GLY A 356 20.74 -21.92 -6.57
C GLY A 356 20.62 -21.92 -5.04
N GLY A 357 20.33 -23.08 -4.46
CA GLY A 357 20.05 -23.26 -3.03
C GLY A 357 18.57 -23.04 -2.71
N PRO A 358 18.17 -23.24 -1.45
CA PRO A 358 16.79 -23.09 -1.05
C PRO A 358 16.30 -21.64 -1.16
N ASP A 359 15.02 -21.48 -1.43
CA ASP A 359 14.32 -20.19 -1.37
C ASP A 359 14.38 -19.56 0.03
N THR A 360 14.18 -18.25 0.09
CA THR A 360 14.30 -17.45 1.32
C THR A 360 13.08 -16.57 1.54
N TYR A 361 12.90 -16.07 2.76
CA TYR A 361 11.89 -15.06 3.10
C TYR A 361 12.58 -13.87 3.72
N ASP A 362 12.53 -12.72 3.06
CA ASP A 362 13.27 -11.52 3.46
C ASP A 362 12.42 -10.27 3.30
N TYR A 363 12.60 -9.32 4.21
CA TYR A 363 12.09 -7.96 4.05
C TYR A 363 12.99 -7.16 3.11
N VAL A 364 14.32 -7.31 3.27
CA VAL A 364 15.32 -6.67 2.42
C VAL A 364 16.26 -7.73 1.85
N PHE A 365 16.52 -7.66 0.55
CA PHE A 365 17.29 -8.66 -0.18
C PHE A 365 18.12 -8.04 -1.31
N PHE A 366 18.87 -8.85 -2.05
CA PHE A 366 19.56 -8.42 -3.27
C PHE A 366 18.90 -9.06 -4.49
N LEU A 367 18.97 -8.40 -5.64
CA LEU A 367 18.38 -8.93 -6.87
C LEU A 367 19.03 -10.28 -7.26
N SER A 368 18.24 -11.19 -7.80
CA SER A 368 18.76 -12.28 -8.64
C SER A 368 19.11 -11.78 -10.02
N TYR A 369 19.82 -12.61 -10.78
CA TYR A 369 20.05 -12.39 -12.20
C TYR A 369 18.75 -12.27 -13.01
N ASN A 370 17.71 -13.04 -12.68
CA ASN A 370 16.44 -12.99 -13.40
C ASN A 370 15.65 -11.72 -13.08
N GLU A 371 15.61 -11.29 -11.82
CA GLU A 371 15.06 -9.98 -11.44
C GLU A 371 15.86 -8.84 -12.07
N LEU A 372 17.20 -8.91 -12.06
CA LEU A 372 18.06 -7.95 -12.71
C LEU A 372 17.71 -7.81 -14.20
N ASN A 373 17.61 -8.90 -14.95
CA ASN A 373 17.27 -8.85 -16.37
C ASN A 373 15.84 -8.36 -16.63
N ARG A 374 14.90 -8.68 -15.73
CA ARG A 374 13.51 -8.26 -15.87
C ARG A 374 13.34 -6.76 -15.65
N TYR A 375 13.98 -6.21 -14.62
CA TYR A 375 13.74 -4.84 -14.17
C TYR A 375 14.84 -3.86 -14.59
N LEU A 376 16.04 -4.36 -14.88
CA LEU A 376 17.20 -3.60 -15.33
C LEU A 376 17.80 -4.29 -16.58
N PRO A 377 17.11 -4.29 -17.73
CA PRO A 377 17.42 -5.16 -18.87
C PRO A 377 18.73 -4.81 -19.58
N ASP A 378 19.15 -3.55 -19.56
CA ASP A 378 20.33 -3.08 -20.29
C ASP A 378 21.45 -2.54 -19.38
N ILE A 379 22.64 -2.37 -19.96
CA ILE A 379 23.82 -1.89 -19.23
C ILE A 379 23.62 -0.53 -18.56
N ASN A 380 22.84 0.38 -19.15
CA ASN A 380 22.65 1.71 -18.59
C ASN A 380 21.71 1.68 -17.39
N SER A 381 20.63 0.91 -17.46
CA SER A 381 19.70 0.72 -16.32
C SER A 381 20.42 0.17 -15.07
N ARG A 382 21.45 -0.65 -15.26
CA ARG A 382 22.22 -1.29 -14.18
C ARG A 382 23.24 -0.38 -13.51
N LYS A 383 23.59 0.74 -14.14
CA LYS A 383 24.63 1.65 -13.63
C LYS A 383 24.23 2.19 -12.27
N THR A 384 25.22 2.27 -11.41
CA THR A 384 25.10 2.85 -10.07
C THR A 384 26.45 3.41 -9.64
N ALA A 385 26.47 4.04 -8.49
CA ALA A 385 27.66 4.56 -7.84
C ALA A 385 27.66 4.14 -6.36
N ASN A 386 28.82 4.26 -5.73
CA ASN A 386 28.97 4.11 -4.30
C ASN A 386 28.52 5.36 -3.56
N THR A 387 27.96 5.14 -2.38
CA THR A 387 27.96 6.16 -1.33
C THR A 387 29.41 6.44 -0.89
N PRO A 388 29.72 7.64 -0.37
CA PRO A 388 31.02 7.91 0.26
C PRO A 388 31.45 6.86 1.28
N VAL A 389 30.53 6.34 2.11
CA VAL A 389 30.80 5.25 3.06
C VAL A 389 31.24 3.98 2.35
N ALA A 390 30.49 3.53 1.34
CA ALA A 390 30.83 2.36 0.55
C ALA A 390 32.17 2.52 -0.18
N GLN A 391 32.49 3.74 -0.62
CA GLN A 391 33.75 4.03 -1.28
C GLN A 391 34.94 4.04 -0.32
N ALA A 392 34.77 4.57 0.89
CA ALA A 392 35.80 4.60 1.93
C ALA A 392 36.16 3.18 2.41
N GLN A 393 35.16 2.31 2.56
CA GLN A 393 35.32 0.91 2.98
C GLN A 393 36.08 0.05 1.94
N LEU A 394 35.95 0.34 0.65
CA LEU A 394 36.60 -0.44 -0.40
C LEU A 394 38.13 -0.19 -0.49
N GLY A 395 38.55 1.05 -0.25
CA GLY A 395 39.92 1.50 -0.52
C GLY A 395 40.18 1.89 -1.99
N SER A 396 41.32 2.55 -2.25
CA SER A 396 41.65 3.10 -3.57
C SER A 396 42.03 2.03 -4.60
N GLY A 397 41.58 2.20 -5.84
CA GLY A 397 42.03 1.41 -7.00
C GLY A 397 41.39 0.03 -7.19
N LYS A 398 40.42 -0.37 -6.35
CA LYS A 398 39.70 -1.65 -6.51
C LYS A 398 38.43 -1.48 -7.36
N PRO A 399 38.11 -2.44 -8.25
CA PRO A 399 36.81 -2.46 -8.92
C PRO A 399 35.71 -2.76 -7.91
N VAL A 400 34.61 -2.03 -8.04
CA VAL A 400 33.43 -2.22 -7.21
C VAL A 400 32.48 -3.12 -7.97
N TYR A 401 31.98 -4.15 -7.30
CA TYR A 401 30.84 -4.91 -7.77
C TYR A 401 29.67 -4.67 -6.83
N TRP A 402 28.44 -4.87 -7.28
CA TRP A 402 27.33 -5.06 -6.34
C TRP A 402 26.72 -6.45 -6.48
N TRP A 403 26.28 -6.97 -5.33
CA TRP A 403 25.83 -8.34 -5.17
C TRP A 403 24.57 -8.66 -5.96
N LEU A 404 24.54 -9.85 -6.56
CA LEU A 404 23.30 -10.56 -6.84
C LEU A 404 23.18 -11.73 -5.86
N ARG A 405 21.96 -12.10 -5.48
CA ARG A 405 21.73 -13.33 -4.70
C ARG A 405 21.91 -14.61 -5.51
N THR A 406 22.03 -14.50 -6.85
CA THR A 406 22.39 -15.60 -7.74
C THR A 406 23.83 -16.03 -7.50
N ARG A 407 24.07 -17.34 -7.35
CA ARG A 407 25.42 -17.90 -7.19
C ARG A 407 26.30 -17.65 -8.41
N GLY A 408 27.61 -17.55 -8.22
CA GLY A 408 28.61 -17.40 -9.28
C GLY A 408 29.04 -18.74 -9.88
N GLY A 409 30.23 -18.78 -10.48
CA GLY A 409 30.79 -19.97 -11.13
C GLY A 409 31.40 -21.01 -10.18
N THR A 410 31.37 -20.75 -8.88
CA THR A 410 31.78 -21.68 -7.82
C THR A 410 30.80 -21.57 -6.64
N HIS A 411 30.84 -22.53 -5.71
CA HIS A 411 30.01 -22.51 -4.50
C HIS A 411 30.30 -21.34 -3.53
N VAL A 412 31.41 -20.63 -3.74
CA VAL A 412 31.84 -19.51 -2.89
C VAL A 412 31.72 -18.15 -3.59
N ASN A 413 31.32 -18.13 -4.85
CA ASN A 413 31.14 -16.90 -5.60
C ASN A 413 29.68 -16.48 -5.63
N ALA A 414 29.43 -15.18 -5.63
CA ALA A 414 28.15 -14.59 -6.01
C ALA A 414 28.28 -13.91 -7.36
N ALA A 415 27.31 -14.12 -8.25
CA ALA A 415 27.20 -13.33 -9.46
C ALA A 415 27.06 -11.85 -9.06
N CYS A 416 27.63 -10.96 -9.86
CA CYS A 416 27.70 -9.56 -9.46
C CYS A 416 27.68 -8.64 -10.68
N VAL A 417 27.45 -7.35 -10.44
CA VAL A 417 27.40 -6.32 -11.48
C VAL A 417 28.52 -5.32 -11.21
N PHE A 418 29.30 -4.98 -12.23
CA PHE A 418 30.33 -3.95 -12.13
C PHE A 418 29.69 -2.59 -11.84
N ALA A 419 30.25 -1.84 -10.89
CA ALA A 419 29.78 -0.50 -10.49
C ALA A 419 30.80 0.62 -10.76
N SER A 420 31.87 0.31 -11.51
CA SER A 420 32.98 1.25 -11.74
C SER A 420 33.58 1.13 -13.14
N GLY A 421 34.15 2.23 -13.63
CA GLY A 421 34.89 2.29 -14.90
C GLY A 421 34.02 2.03 -16.15
N SER A 422 34.67 1.71 -17.27
CA SER A 422 34.02 1.44 -18.56
C SER A 422 33.15 0.18 -18.58
N SER A 423 33.19 -0.62 -17.50
CA SER A 423 32.38 -1.82 -17.33
C SER A 423 31.16 -1.60 -16.42
N ASN A 424 30.93 -0.39 -15.89
CA ASN A 424 29.78 -0.11 -15.03
C ASN A 424 28.45 -0.56 -15.70
N GLY A 425 27.69 -1.38 -14.98
CA GLY A 425 26.45 -2.01 -15.42
C GLY A 425 26.61 -3.39 -16.08
N LYS A 426 27.84 -3.85 -16.38
CA LYS A 426 28.07 -5.20 -16.92
C LYS A 426 27.86 -6.25 -15.84
N VAL A 427 27.30 -7.40 -16.23
CA VAL A 427 27.08 -8.53 -15.33
C VAL A 427 28.25 -9.50 -15.45
N TRP A 428 28.71 -10.02 -14.32
CA TRP A 428 29.72 -11.06 -14.25
C TRP A 428 29.15 -12.31 -13.59
N MET A 429 28.74 -13.28 -14.41
CA MET A 429 28.08 -14.50 -13.95
C MET A 429 29.02 -15.50 -13.27
N SER A 430 30.32 -15.46 -13.55
CA SER A 430 31.30 -16.22 -12.75
C SER A 430 31.46 -15.67 -11.35
N GLY A 431 31.11 -14.39 -11.16
CA GLY A 431 31.01 -13.75 -9.86
C GLY A 431 32.35 -13.48 -9.19
N SER A 432 32.27 -12.88 -8.00
CA SER A 432 33.40 -12.68 -7.10
C SER A 432 33.19 -13.49 -5.83
N ASP A 433 34.30 -13.84 -5.17
CA ASP A 433 34.26 -14.52 -3.87
C ASP A 433 33.50 -13.64 -2.87
N VAL A 434 32.50 -14.23 -2.23
CA VAL A 434 31.69 -13.54 -1.22
C VAL A 434 32.50 -13.05 -0.01
N GLY A 435 33.68 -13.66 0.18
CA GLY A 435 34.74 -13.36 1.15
C GLY A 435 35.55 -12.08 0.91
N HIS A 436 35.41 -11.45 -0.26
CA HIS A 436 36.24 -10.31 -0.65
C HIS A 436 35.58 -8.97 -0.33
N ASP A 437 36.38 -7.95 -0.02
CA ASP A 437 35.95 -6.56 0.28
C ASP A 437 35.42 -5.79 -0.94
N THR A 438 35.38 -6.42 -2.12
CA THR A 438 35.03 -5.75 -3.38
C THR A 438 33.54 -5.75 -3.69
N LEU A 439 32.71 -6.42 -2.88
CA LEU A 439 31.30 -6.59 -3.17
C LEU A 439 30.42 -5.64 -2.34
N GLY A 440 29.71 -4.76 -3.04
CA GLY A 440 28.86 -3.71 -2.54
C GLY A 440 27.38 -4.09 -2.39
N TYR A 441 26.77 -3.49 -1.37
CA TYR A 441 25.45 -3.82 -0.88
C TYR A 441 24.45 -2.87 -1.50
N ARG A 442 23.65 -3.40 -2.42
CA ARG A 442 22.59 -2.67 -3.12
C ARG A 442 21.23 -3.30 -2.81
N PRO A 443 20.64 -2.99 -1.65
CA PRO A 443 19.40 -3.63 -1.20
C PRO A 443 18.22 -3.32 -2.11
N ALA A 444 17.34 -4.30 -2.22
CA ALA A 444 16.03 -4.23 -2.86
C ALA A 444 14.97 -4.75 -1.88
N MET A 445 13.74 -4.30 -2.07
CA MET A 445 12.59 -4.74 -1.26
C MET A 445 11.28 -4.46 -1.97
N TRP A 446 10.23 -5.16 -1.56
CA TRP A 446 8.86 -4.82 -1.93
C TRP A 446 8.24 -3.97 -0.82
N ILE A 447 7.53 -2.91 -1.20
CA ILE A 447 6.80 -2.04 -0.28
C ILE A 447 5.33 -1.95 -0.67
N THR A 448 4.43 -1.68 0.27
CA THR A 448 3.04 -1.34 -0.05
C THR A 448 2.95 0.03 -0.71
N VAL A 449 2.01 0.15 -1.66
CA VAL A 449 1.61 1.43 -2.24
C VAL A 449 0.45 1.99 -1.42
N GLY A 450 0.64 3.21 -0.92
CA GLY A 450 -0.23 3.79 0.10
C GLY A 450 0.20 3.36 1.50
N GLY A 451 0.51 4.35 2.33
CA GLY A 451 1.00 4.17 3.70
C GLY A 451 1.46 5.48 4.29
#